data_AF-A0A7X8QMT9-F1
#
_entry.id   AF-A0A7X8QMT9-F1
#
_cell.length_a   1.000
_cell.length_b   1.000
_cell.length_c   1.000
_cell.angle_alpha   90.00
_cell.angle_beta   90.00
_cell.angle_gamma   90.00
#
_symmetry.space_group_name_H-M   'P 1'
#
loop_
_entity.id
_entity.type
_entity.pdbx_description
1 polymer ?
#
loop_
_entity_poly.entity_id
_entity_poly.type
_entity_poly.pdbx_seq_one_letter_code
_entity_poly.pdbx_strand_id
1 'polypeptide(L)'
;KGTLFHFVLQHLQLHDALDFQSILSQLQDMVNQGLLTEEEKQVISISHLVSFSRSPLAERMRKALLLKKEVPFVMGVPVETLYSELQVISEEEFILVQGMIDCYFEEEDGIVLVDYKTDFVPDGNIEIIKKRYQIQMDLYTKAIEQITGKKVKEKILYLFSVNETVNV
;
A
#
# COMPACT_ATOMS: atom_id res chain seq x y z
N LYS A 1 15.03 2.95 2.38
CA LYS A 1 14.07 4.04 2.68
C LYS A 1 12.62 3.58 2.49
N GLY A 2 12.23 3.08 1.31
CA GLY A 2 10.86 2.56 1.08
C GLY A 2 10.43 1.49 2.08
N THR A 3 11.14 0.37 2.19
CA THR A 3 10.79 -0.74 3.11
C THR A 3 10.60 -0.30 4.56
N LEU A 4 11.46 0.60 5.04
CA LEU A 4 11.36 1.15 6.40
C LEU A 4 10.08 1.99 6.57
N PHE A 5 9.69 2.74 5.55
CA PHE A 5 8.49 3.55 5.58
C PHE A 5 7.22 2.70 5.58
N HIS A 6 7.19 1.59 4.83
CA HIS A 6 6.10 0.60 4.88
C HIS A 6 6.01 -0.04 6.25
N PHE A 7 7.16 -0.43 6.84
CA PHE A 7 7.21 -0.95 8.20
C PHE A 7 6.62 0.02 9.23
N VAL A 8 6.93 1.31 9.13
CA VAL A 8 6.32 2.33 9.99
C VAL A 8 4.81 2.40 9.78
N LEU A 9 4.34 2.47 8.53
CA LEU A 9 2.91 2.55 8.20
C LEU A 9 2.13 1.32 8.69
N GLN A 10 2.74 0.12 8.62
CA GLN A 10 2.20 -1.11 9.17
C GLN A 10 1.90 -0.96 10.67
N HIS A 11 2.87 -0.44 11.43
CA HIS A 11 2.78 -0.34 12.89
C HIS A 11 2.10 0.94 13.40
N LEU A 12 1.96 1.96 12.55
CA LEU A 12 1.37 3.25 12.91
C LEU A 12 -0.10 3.10 13.29
N GLN A 13 -0.44 3.53 14.50
CA GLN A 13 -1.82 3.61 14.99
C GLN A 13 -2.46 4.89 14.46
N LEU A 14 -3.25 4.75 13.39
CA LEU A 14 -3.82 5.90 12.67
C LEU A 14 -4.77 6.75 13.53
N HIS A 15 -5.49 6.14 14.47
CA HIS A 15 -6.39 6.86 15.38
C HIS A 15 -5.63 7.83 16.30
N ASP A 16 -4.41 7.47 16.69
CA ASP A 16 -3.58 8.26 17.60
C ASP A 16 -2.52 9.09 16.86
N ALA A 17 -2.32 8.87 15.56
CA ALA A 17 -1.42 9.63 14.71
C ALA A 17 -2.16 10.84 14.11
N LEU A 18 -2.28 11.94 14.87
CA LEU A 18 -3.01 13.15 14.48
C LEU A 18 -2.10 14.37 14.25
N ASP A 19 -0.93 14.36 14.88
CA ASP A 19 0.04 15.45 14.78
C ASP A 19 1.48 14.94 14.91
N PHE A 20 2.42 15.89 14.83
CA PHE A 20 3.84 15.61 14.87
C PHE A 20 4.27 14.92 16.17
N GLN A 21 3.74 15.36 17.31
CA GLN A 21 4.15 14.84 18.62
C GLN A 21 3.63 13.42 18.83
N SER A 22 2.39 13.16 18.43
CA SER A 22 1.80 11.84 18.55
C SER A 22 2.50 10.82 17.64
N ILE A 23 2.87 11.21 16.42
CA ILE A 23 3.66 10.36 15.51
C ILE A 23 5.08 10.15 16.03
N LEU A 24 5.74 11.21 16.53
CA LEU A 24 7.08 11.09 17.12
C LEU A 24 7.08 10.14 18.32
N SER A 25 6.06 10.20 19.18
CA SER A 25 5.90 9.28 20.31
C SER A 25 5.79 7.84 19.84
N GLN A 26 4.93 7.56 18.85
CA GLN A 26 4.79 6.20 18.30
C GLN A 26 6.10 5.68 17.70
N LEU A 27 6.87 6.53 17.01
CA LEU A 27 8.19 6.16 16.50
C LEU A 27 9.18 5.87 17.63
N GLN A 28 9.16 6.65 18.71
CA GLN A 28 9.98 6.37 19.89
C GLN A 28 9.58 5.06 20.55
N ASP A 29 8.29 4.76 20.63
CA ASP A 29 7.79 3.50 21.18
C ASP A 29 8.24 2.30 20.34
N MET A 30 8.25 2.43 19.01
CA MET A 30 8.83 1.42 18.12
C MET A 30 10.32 1.21 18.40
N VAL A 31 11.09 2.27 18.66
CA VAL A 31 12.50 2.13 19.06
C VAL A 31 12.64 1.44 20.40
N ASN A 32 11.85 1.84 21.40
CA ASN A 32 11.89 1.25 22.74
C ASN A 32 11.52 -0.24 22.72
N GLN A 33 10.67 -0.66 21.79
CA GLN A 33 10.29 -2.06 21.56
C GLN A 33 11.30 -2.84 20.71
N GLY A 34 12.37 -2.20 20.21
CA GLY A 34 13.36 -2.81 19.33
C GLY A 34 12.87 -3.08 17.90
N LEU A 35 11.75 -2.46 17.50
CA LEU A 35 11.20 -2.53 16.14
C LEU A 35 11.96 -1.61 15.18
N LEU A 36 12.53 -0.53 15.71
CA LEU A 36 13.35 0.44 14.97
C LEU A 36 14.64 0.71 15.73
N THR A 37 15.70 1.03 15.02
CA THR A 37 16.88 1.68 15.60
C THR A 37 16.70 3.20 15.67
N GLU A 38 17.48 3.87 16.51
CA GLU A 38 17.52 5.34 16.56
C GLU A 38 17.96 5.95 15.21
N GLU A 39 18.86 5.28 14.48
CA GLU A 39 19.30 5.70 13.15
C GLU A 39 18.18 5.58 12.11
N GLU A 40 17.41 4.49 12.14
CA GLU A 40 16.24 4.30 11.29
C GLU A 40 15.14 5.31 11.59
N LYS A 41 14.91 5.64 12.88
CA LYS A 41 13.98 6.70 13.27
C LYS A 41 14.33 8.04 12.60
N GLN A 42 15.61 8.39 12.56
CA GLN A 42 16.08 9.69 12.04
C GLN A 42 15.89 9.85 10.53
N VAL A 43 15.85 8.77 9.76
CA VAL A 43 15.65 8.84 8.29
C VAL A 43 14.18 8.90 7.88
N ILE A 44 13.25 8.71 8.83
CA ILE A 44 11.80 8.77 8.58
C ILE A 44 11.34 10.23 8.56
N SER A 45 10.66 10.62 7.47
CA SER A 45 10.05 11.94 7.35
C SER A 45 8.74 12.00 8.14
N ILE A 46 8.79 12.55 9.36
CA ILE A 46 7.59 12.75 10.19
C ILE A 46 6.60 13.70 9.50
N SER A 47 7.07 14.71 8.77
CA SER A 47 6.20 15.64 8.04
C SER A 47 5.35 14.92 7.00
N HIS A 48 5.91 13.95 6.28
CA HIS A 48 5.16 13.12 5.34
C HIS A 48 4.11 12.25 6.04
N LEU A 49 4.42 11.69 7.21
CA LEU A 49 3.46 10.92 8.00
C LEU A 49 2.33 11.81 8.54
N VAL A 50 2.65 13.04 8.97
CA VAL A 50 1.64 14.02 9.40
C VAL A 50 0.72 14.38 8.22
N SER A 51 1.28 14.68 7.04
CA SER A 51 0.50 14.98 5.84
C SER A 51 -0.43 13.83 5.47
N PHE A 52 0.09 12.59 5.45
CA PHE A 52 -0.72 11.40 5.20
C PHE A 52 -1.82 11.23 6.25
N SER A 53 -1.48 11.36 7.54
CA SER A 53 -2.46 11.21 8.62
C SER A 53 -3.63 12.19 8.52
N ARG A 54 -3.42 13.36 7.89
CA ARG A 54 -4.45 14.38 7.68
C ARG A 54 -5.13 14.28 6.32
N SER A 55 -4.73 13.33 5.48
CA SER A 55 -5.32 13.13 4.17
C SER A 55 -6.75 12.56 4.26
N PRO A 56 -7.60 12.82 3.24
CA PRO A 56 -8.90 12.17 3.14
C PRO A 56 -8.82 10.63 3.15
N LEU A 57 -7.74 10.06 2.61
CA LEU A 57 -7.51 8.62 2.63
C LEU A 57 -7.34 8.09 4.06
N ALA A 58 -6.49 8.73 4.87
CA ALA A 58 -6.31 8.32 6.26
C ALA A 58 -7.60 8.50 7.09
N GLU A 59 -8.43 9.50 6.78
CA GLU A 59 -9.75 9.64 7.40
C GLU A 59 -10.66 8.44 7.07
N ARG A 60 -10.72 8.01 5.81
CA ARG A 60 -11.47 6.81 5.40
C ARG A 60 -10.94 5.56 6.10
N MET A 61 -9.63 5.37 6.13
CA MET A 61 -8.99 4.24 6.81
C MET A 61 -9.32 4.16 8.30
N ARG A 62 -9.41 5.30 9.01
CA ARG A 62 -9.84 5.35 10.42
C ARG A 62 -11.29 4.95 10.62
N LYS A 63 -12.16 5.18 9.63
CA LYS A 63 -13.60 4.85 9.70
C LYS A 63 -13.90 3.44 9.17
N ALA A 64 -12.90 2.75 8.63
CA ALA A 64 -13.10 1.44 8.02
C ALA A 64 -13.60 0.40 9.03
N LEU A 65 -14.46 -0.50 8.54
CA LEU A 65 -14.96 -1.64 9.33
C LEU A 65 -13.84 -2.64 9.63
N LEU A 66 -12.89 -2.76 8.69
CA LEU A 66 -11.71 -3.58 8.79
C LEU A 66 -10.56 -2.88 8.08
N LEU A 67 -9.40 -2.83 8.72
CA LEU A 67 -8.16 -2.33 8.13
C LEU A 67 -7.10 -3.45 8.18
N LYS A 68 -6.54 -3.79 7.03
CA LYS A 68 -5.46 -4.77 6.88
C LYS A 68 -4.26 -4.10 6.23
N LYS A 69 -3.06 -4.37 6.76
CA LYS A 69 -1.80 -3.80 6.29
C LYS A 69 -0.77 -4.91 6.14
N GLU A 70 0.16 -4.76 5.20
CA GLU A 70 1.24 -5.73 4.92
C GLU A 70 0.71 -7.17 4.85
N VAL A 71 -0.23 -7.41 3.93
CA VAL A 71 -0.86 -8.72 3.75
C VAL A 71 -0.09 -9.53 2.71
N PRO A 72 0.59 -10.62 3.09
CA PRO A 72 1.27 -11.47 2.13
C PRO A 72 0.27 -12.27 1.33
N PHE A 73 0.58 -12.53 0.06
CA PHE A 73 -0.18 -13.46 -0.76
C PHE A 73 0.73 -14.28 -1.66
N VAL A 74 0.24 -15.45 -2.02
CA VAL A 74 0.77 -16.30 -3.08
C VAL A 74 -0.41 -16.70 -3.95
N MET A 75 -0.32 -16.47 -5.26
CA MET A 75 -1.37 -16.84 -6.20
C MET A 75 -0.78 -17.43 -7.49
N GLY A 76 -1.46 -18.41 -8.06
CA GLY A 76 -1.18 -18.87 -9.42
C GLY A 76 -1.78 -17.89 -10.44
N VAL A 77 -0.96 -17.38 -11.34
CA VAL A 77 -1.36 -16.46 -12.41
C VAL A 77 -1.07 -17.12 -13.76
N PRO A 78 -2.04 -17.19 -14.70
CA PRO A 78 -1.78 -17.72 -16.04
C PRO A 78 -0.62 -16.97 -16.70
N VAL A 79 0.28 -17.69 -17.38
CA VAL A 79 1.47 -17.09 -18.04
C VAL A 79 1.08 -15.94 -18.97
N GLU A 80 0.01 -16.12 -19.74
CA GLU A 80 -0.53 -15.13 -20.69
C GLU A 80 -0.94 -13.79 -20.04
N THR A 81 -1.29 -13.79 -18.74
CA THR A 81 -1.65 -12.56 -18.01
C THR A 81 -0.45 -11.65 -17.79
N LEU A 82 0.76 -12.22 -17.67
CA LEU A 82 2.00 -11.48 -17.41
C LEU A 82 2.87 -11.33 -18.66
N TYR A 83 2.79 -12.29 -19.59
CA TYR A 83 3.62 -12.37 -20.77
C TYR A 83 2.74 -12.55 -22.02
N SER A 84 1.99 -11.51 -22.37
CA SER A 84 1.10 -11.53 -23.53
C SER A 84 1.81 -11.74 -24.88
N GLU A 85 3.13 -11.53 -24.94
CA GLU A 85 3.94 -11.69 -26.14
C GLU A 85 4.54 -13.10 -26.31
N LEU A 86 4.49 -13.93 -25.26
CA LEU A 86 4.94 -15.31 -25.37
C LEU A 86 3.83 -16.13 -26.04
N GLN A 87 4.16 -16.85 -27.11
CA GLN A 87 3.31 -17.92 -27.62
C GLN A 87 3.33 -19.04 -26.60
N VAL A 88 2.37 -19.02 -25.67
CA VAL A 88 2.24 -20.06 -24.65
C VAL A 88 1.84 -21.36 -25.35
N ILE A 89 2.62 -22.42 -25.12
CA ILE A 89 2.47 -23.72 -25.79
C ILE A 89 1.32 -24.55 -25.16
N SER A 90 0.83 -24.15 -23.99
CA SER A 90 -0.19 -24.83 -23.18
C SER A 90 -1.03 -23.83 -22.39
N GLU A 91 -2.36 -23.95 -22.44
CA GLU A 91 -3.32 -23.11 -21.68
C GLU A 91 -3.28 -23.36 -20.15
N GLU A 92 -2.51 -24.33 -19.67
CA GLU A 92 -2.51 -24.80 -18.27
C GLU A 92 -1.29 -24.38 -17.45
N GLU A 93 -0.39 -23.55 -18.00
CA GLU A 93 0.79 -23.10 -17.28
C GLU A 93 0.50 -21.87 -16.39
N PHE A 94 0.75 -22.02 -15.10
CA PHE A 94 0.62 -20.97 -14.09
C PHE A 94 1.98 -20.60 -13.52
N ILE A 95 2.18 -19.30 -13.29
CA ILE A 95 3.30 -18.74 -12.55
C ILE A 95 2.82 -18.45 -11.13
N LEU A 96 3.57 -18.91 -10.14
CA LEU A 96 3.36 -18.49 -8.76
C LEU A 96 3.88 -17.07 -8.57
N VAL A 97 2.96 -16.15 -8.29
CA VAL A 97 3.28 -14.77 -7.91
C VAL A 97 3.15 -14.66 -6.40
N GLN A 98 4.24 -14.23 -5.77
CA GLN A 98 4.27 -13.85 -4.36
C GLN A 98 4.39 -12.33 -4.25
N GLY A 99 3.63 -11.73 -3.35
CA GLY A 99 3.71 -10.30 -3.10
C GLY A 99 3.23 -9.92 -1.71
N MET A 100 3.32 -8.62 -1.43
CA MET A 100 2.88 -8.01 -0.19
C MET A 100 1.96 -6.85 -0.53
N ILE A 101 0.70 -6.94 -0.09
CA ILE A 101 -0.27 -5.86 -0.25
C ILE A 101 -0.08 -4.89 0.90
N ASP A 102 0.32 -3.67 0.59
CA ASP A 102 0.58 -2.62 1.58
C ASP A 102 -0.62 -2.40 2.50
N CYS A 103 -1.80 -2.22 1.91
CA CYS A 103 -3.02 -1.98 2.68
C CYS A 103 -4.30 -2.26 1.87
N TYR A 104 -5.31 -2.79 2.54
CA TYR A 104 -6.69 -2.67 2.08
C TYR A 104 -7.62 -2.48 3.27
N PHE A 105 -8.76 -1.83 3.02
CA PHE A 105 -9.75 -1.62 4.07
C PHE A 105 -11.17 -1.78 3.54
N GLU A 106 -12.07 -2.18 4.44
CA GLU A 106 -13.48 -2.42 4.14
C GLU A 106 -14.33 -1.20 4.50
N GLU A 107 -15.09 -0.72 3.52
CA GLU A 107 -16.21 0.20 3.68
C GLU A 107 -17.54 -0.57 3.48
N GLU A 108 -18.69 0.06 3.74
CA GLU A 108 -20.01 -0.60 3.69
C GLU A 108 -20.34 -1.22 2.32
N ASP A 109 -19.81 -0.64 1.24
CA ASP A 109 -20.08 -0.95 -0.17
C ASP A 109 -18.92 -1.66 -0.89
N GLY A 110 -17.81 -1.99 -0.21
CA GLY A 110 -16.73 -2.76 -0.80
C GLY A 110 -15.35 -2.50 -0.22
N ILE A 111 -14.33 -3.09 -0.86
CA ILE A 111 -12.93 -2.95 -0.43
C ILE A 111 -12.23 -1.82 -1.20
N VAL A 112 -11.44 -1.03 -0.48
CA VAL A 112 -10.50 -0.08 -1.04
C VAL A 112 -9.09 -0.65 -0.91
N LEU A 113 -8.41 -0.84 -2.03
CA LEU A 113 -7.01 -1.24 -2.10
C LEU A 113 -6.13 0.02 -2.08
N VAL A 114 -5.10 0.03 -1.25
CA VAL A 114 -4.14 1.13 -1.13
C VAL A 114 -2.72 0.60 -1.25
N ASP A 115 -1.92 1.26 -2.07
CA ASP A 115 -0.48 1.03 -2.15
C ASP A 115 0.29 2.36 -1.97
N TYR A 116 1.34 2.33 -1.17
CA TYR A 116 2.13 3.47 -0.74
C TYR A 116 3.40 3.59 -1.58
N LYS A 117 3.58 4.71 -2.28
CA LYS A 117 4.82 4.97 -3.02
C LYS A 117 5.59 6.13 -2.40
N THR A 118 6.82 5.83 -2.01
CA THR A 118 7.77 6.80 -1.44
C THR A 118 8.79 7.32 -2.46
N ASP A 119 8.80 6.73 -3.65
CA ASP A 119 9.71 7.11 -4.73
C ASP A 119 9.39 8.50 -5.29
N PHE A 120 10.42 9.13 -5.88
CA PHE A 120 10.27 10.40 -6.58
C PHE A 120 9.36 10.24 -7.79
N VAL A 121 8.33 11.08 -7.84
CA VAL A 121 7.42 11.20 -8.97
C VAL A 121 7.94 12.33 -9.86
N PRO A 122 8.39 12.05 -11.09
CA PRO A 122 8.76 13.12 -12.01
C PRO A 122 7.55 14.04 -12.27
N ASP A 123 7.76 15.34 -12.18
CA ASP A 123 6.71 16.35 -12.33
C ASP A 123 5.85 16.09 -13.59
N GLY A 124 4.53 15.98 -13.39
CA GLY A 124 3.55 16.12 -14.47
C GLY A 124 3.09 14.86 -15.21
N ASN A 125 3.42 13.64 -14.76
CA ASN A 125 2.99 12.42 -15.48
C ASN A 125 2.31 11.35 -14.62
N ILE A 126 1.26 11.74 -13.91
CA ILE A 126 0.36 10.85 -13.16
C ILE A 126 -0.08 9.64 -14.01
N GLU A 127 -0.36 9.83 -15.29
CA GLU A 127 -0.76 8.75 -16.20
C GLU A 127 0.33 7.70 -16.44
N ILE A 128 1.61 8.09 -16.45
CA ILE A 128 2.72 7.13 -16.52
C ILE A 128 2.77 6.29 -15.24
N ILE A 129 2.52 6.91 -14.09
CA ILE A 129 2.50 6.20 -12.79
C ILE A 129 1.36 5.19 -12.75
N LYS A 130 0.14 5.57 -13.15
CA LYS A 130 -0.99 4.64 -13.21
C LYS A 130 -0.66 3.43 -14.08
N LYS A 131 -0.17 3.66 -15.30
CA LYS A 131 0.23 2.57 -16.22
C LYS A 131 1.32 1.69 -15.64
N ARG A 132 2.32 2.28 -14.97
CA ARG A 132 3.41 1.53 -14.33
C ARG A 132 2.91 0.57 -13.25
N TYR A 133 1.90 0.98 -12.47
CA TYR A 133 1.39 0.19 -11.35
C TYR A 133 0.12 -0.60 -11.65
N GLN A 134 -0.46 -0.44 -12.85
CA GLN A 134 -1.69 -1.11 -13.26
C GLN A 134 -1.65 -2.63 -13.01
N ILE A 135 -0.64 -3.31 -13.55
CA ILE A 135 -0.51 -4.78 -13.43
C ILE A 135 -0.41 -5.19 -11.96
N GLN A 136 0.38 -4.48 -11.15
CA GLN A 136 0.51 -4.74 -9.72
C GLN A 136 -0.84 -4.59 -9.00
N MET A 137 -1.55 -3.50 -9.24
CA MET A 137 -2.83 -3.23 -8.59
C MET A 137 -3.91 -4.24 -9.01
N ASP A 138 -3.87 -4.73 -10.25
CA ASP A 138 -4.80 -5.76 -10.73
C ASP A 138 -4.50 -7.13 -10.12
N LEU A 139 -3.23 -7.48 -9.91
CA LEU A 139 -2.83 -8.68 -9.17
C LEU A 139 -3.26 -8.62 -7.71
N TYR A 140 -3.03 -7.48 -7.05
CA TYR A 140 -3.46 -7.26 -5.66
C TYR A 140 -4.97 -7.32 -5.53
N THR A 141 -5.69 -6.75 -6.49
CA THR A 141 -7.15 -6.84 -6.56
C THR A 141 -7.59 -8.30 -6.64
N LYS A 142 -7.07 -9.08 -7.58
CA LYS A 142 -7.39 -10.51 -7.70
C LYS A 142 -7.11 -11.26 -6.39
N ALA A 143 -5.96 -11.02 -5.77
CA ALA A 143 -5.60 -11.64 -4.50
C ALA A 143 -6.60 -11.28 -3.38
N ILE A 144 -6.95 -10.01 -3.22
CA ILE A 144 -7.93 -9.55 -2.22
C ILE A 144 -9.30 -10.19 -2.46
N GLU A 145 -9.79 -10.17 -3.70
CA GLU A 145 -11.10 -10.72 -4.02
C GLU A 145 -11.15 -12.23 -3.76
N GLN A 146 -10.06 -12.96 -4.01
CA GLN A 146 -9.95 -14.38 -3.69
C GLN A 146 -9.89 -14.65 -2.19
N ILE A 147 -9.11 -13.85 -1.43
CA ILE A 147 -8.93 -14.01 0.01
C ILE A 147 -10.22 -13.68 0.78
N THR A 148 -10.92 -12.62 0.35
CA THR A 148 -12.04 -12.04 1.11
C THR A 148 -13.41 -12.43 0.56
N GLY A 149 -13.49 -12.84 -0.70
CA GLY A 149 -14.76 -13.05 -1.42
C GLY A 149 -15.51 -11.76 -1.74
N LYS A 150 -14.94 -10.58 -1.45
CA LYS A 150 -15.55 -9.25 -1.67
C LYS A 150 -14.89 -8.55 -2.85
N LYS A 151 -15.63 -7.63 -3.49
CA LYS A 151 -15.12 -6.84 -4.61
C LYS A 151 -14.27 -5.66 -4.15
N VAL A 152 -13.16 -5.43 -4.86
CA VAL A 152 -12.39 -4.19 -4.71
C VAL A 152 -13.07 -3.13 -5.56
N LYS A 153 -13.63 -2.11 -4.90
CA LYS A 153 -14.38 -1.03 -5.56
C LYS A 153 -13.48 0.12 -6.00
N GLU A 154 -12.33 0.28 -5.36
CA GLU A 154 -11.41 1.40 -5.60
C GLU A 154 -9.97 0.96 -5.36
N LYS A 155 -9.07 1.45 -6.22
CA LYS A 155 -7.63 1.19 -6.19
C LYS A 155 -6.91 2.54 -6.10
N ILE A 156 -6.15 2.74 -5.04
CA ILE A 156 -5.52 4.01 -4.70
C ILE A 156 -4.01 3.82 -4.57
N LEU A 157 -3.25 4.71 -5.22
CA LEU A 157 -1.85 4.95 -4.90
C LEU A 157 -1.75 6.20 -4.03
N TYR A 158 -1.07 6.12 -2.90
CA TYR A 158 -0.70 7.29 -2.13
C TYR A 158 0.78 7.64 -2.37
N LEU A 159 1.03 8.79 -2.99
CA LEU A 159 2.33 9.25 -3.41
C LEU A 159 2.92 10.19 -2.36
N PHE A 160 3.83 9.69 -1.52
CA PHE A 160 4.42 10.47 -0.41
C PHE A 160 5.33 11.62 -0.87
N SER A 161 5.89 11.55 -2.07
CA SER A 161 6.74 12.63 -2.62
C SER A 161 5.94 13.91 -2.93
N VAL A 162 4.65 13.78 -3.22
CA VAL A 162 3.73 14.90 -3.52
C VAL A 162 2.57 15.03 -2.53
N ASN A 163 2.41 14.07 -1.62
CA ASN A 163 1.29 13.95 -0.68
C ASN A 163 -0.09 13.89 -1.37
N GLU A 164 -0.18 13.14 -2.47
CA GLU A 164 -1.41 13.03 -3.26
C GLU A 164 -1.89 11.58 -3.38
N THR A 165 -3.22 11.43 -3.49
CA THR A 165 -3.89 10.17 -3.84
C THR A 165 -4.18 10.12 -5.33
N VAL A 166 -3.84 9.00 -5.98
CA VAL A 166 -4.12 8.74 -7.39
C VAL A 166 -4.94 7.47 -7.53
N ASN A 167 -6.07 7.56 -8.24
CA ASN A 167 -6.89 6.40 -8.55
C ASN A 167 -6.36 5.68 -9.80
N VAL A 168 -6.25 4.35 -9.73
CA VAL A 168 -5.66 3.49 -10.78
C VAL A 168 -6.67 2.50 -11.34
#